data_AF-A0A8I0J3A9-F1
#
_entry.id   AF-A0A8I0J3A9-F1
#
_cell.length_a   1.000
_cell.length_b   1.000
_cell.length_c   1.000
_cell.angle_alpha   90.00
_cell.angle_beta   90.00
_cell.angle_gamma   90.00
#
_symmetry.space_group_name_H-M   'P 1'
#
loop_
_entity.id
_entity.type
_entity.pdbx_description
1 polymer ?
#
loop_
_entity_poly.entity_id
_entity_poly.type
_entity_poly.pdbx_seq_one_letter_code
_entity_poly.pdbx_strand_id
1 'polypeptide(L)'
;MRVVGIQVSPERGGRAGFSVEFVGDGGEVVTVMCPQDDAGSLNRLNAIAKAKDMLRTALDADEALPAAGGAKAAFRGPLPNARRAHDRDAMEEQLEEGLEDTFPASDPVSIATSTIAKGHSRR
;
A
#
# COMPACT_ATOMS: atom_id res chain seq x y z
N MET A 1 -6.66 -13.11 -17.57
CA MET A 1 -7.03 -11.72 -17.26
C MET A 1 -7.19 -10.94 -18.56
N ARG A 2 -8.36 -10.37 -18.84
CA ARG A 2 -8.56 -9.37 -19.89
C ARG A 2 -8.76 -8.00 -19.23
N VAL A 3 -7.92 -7.02 -19.57
CA VAL A 3 -8.02 -5.67 -19.00
C VAL A 3 -9.27 -4.96 -19.54
N VAL A 4 -10.14 -4.50 -18.63
CA VAL A 4 -11.36 -3.73 -18.94
C VAL A 4 -11.27 -2.27 -18.52
N GLY A 5 -10.33 -1.92 -17.63
CA GLY A 5 -10.13 -0.56 -17.16
C GLY A 5 -8.66 -0.26 -16.83
N ILE A 6 -8.27 1.01 -17.02
CA ILE A 6 -6.96 1.52 -16.64
C ILE A 6 -7.15 2.86 -15.91
N GLN A 7 -6.59 2.99 -14.71
CA GLN A 7 -6.61 4.22 -13.93
C GLN A 7 -5.18 4.67 -13.64
N VAL A 8 -4.93 6.00 -13.68
CA VAL A 8 -3.62 6.60 -13.39
C VAL A 8 -3.75 7.65 -12.29
N SER A 9 -3.14 7.37 -11.15
CA SER A 9 -3.13 8.24 -9.97
C SER A 9 -1.73 8.84 -9.75
N PRO A 10 -1.61 10.17 -9.57
CA PRO A 10 -0.34 10.80 -9.26
C PRO A 10 0.03 10.60 -7.78
N GLU A 11 1.27 10.19 -7.50
CA GLU A 11 1.77 10.05 -6.12
C GLU A 11 2.44 11.35 -5.66
N ARG A 12 2.00 11.87 -4.50
CA ARG A 12 2.44 13.18 -3.98
C ARG A 12 2.36 14.28 -5.07
N GLY A 13 1.24 14.31 -5.80
CA GLY A 13 1.02 15.25 -6.90
C GLY A 13 1.90 15.01 -8.14
N GLY A 14 2.42 13.80 -8.34
CA GLY A 14 3.26 13.42 -9.48
C GLY A 14 4.76 13.62 -9.24
N ARG A 15 5.14 14.17 -8.07
CA ARG A 15 6.55 14.34 -7.70
C ARG A 15 7.22 13.03 -7.30
N ALA A 16 6.47 12.13 -6.66
CA ALA A 16 6.99 10.81 -6.28
C ALA A 16 6.86 9.79 -7.42
N GLY A 17 5.96 10.04 -8.37
CA GLY A 17 5.69 9.16 -9.49
C GLY A 17 4.20 9.02 -9.75
N PHE A 18 3.81 7.90 -10.35
CA PHE A 18 2.43 7.57 -10.71
C PHE A 18 2.14 6.11 -10.39
N SER A 19 0.95 5.85 -9.87
CA SER A 19 0.40 4.51 -9.76
C SER A 19 -0.54 4.25 -10.93
N VAL A 20 -0.38 3.10 -11.60
CA VAL A 20 -1.23 2.67 -12.72
C VAL A 20 -1.95 1.39 -12.31
N GLU A 21 -3.28 1.44 -12.30
CA GLU A 21 -4.12 0.30 -11.94
C GLU A 21 -4.74 -0.30 -13.20
N PHE A 22 -4.54 -1.59 -13.40
CA PHE A 22 -5.18 -2.39 -14.45
C PHE A 22 -6.28 -3.23 -13.81
N VAL A 23 -7.52 -3.02 -14.26
CA VAL A 23 -8.70 -3.75 -13.78
C VAL A 23 -9.06 -4.83 -14.80
N GLY A 24 -9.11 -6.08 -14.35
CA GLY A 24 -9.51 -7.25 -15.12
C GLY A 24 -11.02 -7.43 -15.15
N ASP A 25 -11.50 -8.18 -16.14
CA ASP A 25 -12.89 -8.59 -16.28
C ASP A 25 -13.39 -9.49 -15.14
N GLY A 26 -12.50 -10.22 -14.48
CA GLY A 26 -12.78 -11.06 -13.32
C GLY A 26 -12.73 -10.32 -11.98
N GLY A 27 -12.56 -8.99 -11.98
CA GLY A 27 -12.37 -8.19 -10.76
C GLY A 27 -10.94 -8.20 -10.21
N GLU A 28 -9.99 -8.81 -10.92
CA GLU A 28 -8.57 -8.73 -10.55
C GLU A 28 -8.07 -7.30 -10.74
N VAL A 29 -7.30 -6.77 -9.79
CA VAL A 29 -6.68 -5.44 -9.88
C VAL A 29 -5.17 -5.59 -9.74
N VAL A 30 -4.44 -5.09 -10.74
CA VAL A 30 -2.98 -5.04 -10.73
C VAL A 30 -2.54 -3.58 -10.65
N THR A 31 -1.91 -3.20 -9.54
CA THR A 31 -1.36 -1.86 -9.35
C THR A 31 0.14 -1.89 -9.62
N VAL A 32 0.60 -1.04 -10.54
CA VAL A 32 2.01 -0.84 -10.87
C VAL A 32 2.43 0.54 -10.40
N MET A 33 3.31 0.59 -9.41
CA MET A 33 3.91 1.83 -8.93
C MET A 33 5.08 2.21 -9.83
N CYS A 34 4.97 3.35 -10.52
CA CYS A 34 5.98 3.89 -11.40
C CYS A 34 6.66 5.09 -10.72
N PRO A 35 7.83 4.92 -10.06
CA PRO A 35 8.53 6.03 -9.44
C PRO A 35 8.98 7.06 -10.48
N GLN A 36 9.05 8.31 -10.05
CA GLN A 36 9.60 9.39 -10.87
C GLN A 36 11.07 9.10 -11.23
N ASP A 37 11.48 9.45 -12.45
CA ASP A 37 12.88 9.34 -12.85
C ASP A 37 13.68 10.57 -12.37
N ASP A 38 15.01 10.47 -12.41
CA ASP A 38 15.89 11.58 -11.99
C ASP A 38 15.65 12.86 -12.83
N ALA A 39 15.16 12.70 -14.06
CA ALA A 39 14.84 13.78 -14.97
C ALA A 39 13.46 14.42 -14.73
N GLY A 40 12.60 13.84 -13.89
CA GLY A 40 11.23 14.28 -13.67
C GLY A 40 10.32 14.18 -14.90
N SER A 41 10.64 13.31 -15.86
CA SER A 41 9.97 13.20 -17.16
C SER A 41 8.70 12.36 -17.13
N LEU A 42 8.50 11.54 -16.07
CA LEU A 42 7.30 10.75 -15.90
C LEU A 42 6.10 11.68 -15.63
N ASN A 43 5.04 11.46 -16.40
CA ASN A 43 3.79 12.20 -16.36
C ASN A 43 2.62 11.26 -16.65
N ARG A 44 1.38 11.76 -16.54
CA ARG A 44 0.18 10.94 -16.76
C ARG A 44 0.11 10.31 -18.16
N LEU A 45 0.68 10.93 -19.20
CA LEU A 45 0.60 10.44 -20.58
C LEU A 45 1.55 9.26 -20.83
N ASN A 46 2.74 9.26 -20.22
CA ASN A 46 3.74 8.20 -20.39
C ASN A 46 3.76 7.15 -19.26
N ALA A 47 3.07 7.40 -18.14
CA ALA A 47 2.98 6.46 -17.01
C ALA A 47 2.46 5.07 -17.42
N ILE A 48 1.47 5.00 -18.32
CA ILE A 48 0.91 3.72 -18.78
C ILE A 48 1.95 2.93 -19.58
N ALA A 49 2.72 3.60 -20.43
CA ALA A 49 3.79 2.95 -21.21
C ALA A 49 4.87 2.40 -20.26
N LYS A 50 5.32 3.22 -19.30
CA LYS A 50 6.29 2.82 -18.28
C LYS A 50 5.80 1.61 -17.47
N ALA A 51 4.54 1.60 -17.05
CA ALA A 51 3.95 0.49 -16.31
C ALA A 51 3.96 -0.82 -17.11
N LYS A 52 3.63 -0.76 -18.42
CA LYS A 52 3.68 -1.93 -19.32
C LYS A 52 5.11 -2.45 -19.48
N ASP A 53 6.09 -1.56 -19.63
CA ASP A 53 7.50 -1.94 -19.73
C ASP A 53 8.02 -2.58 -18.45
N MET A 54 7.61 -2.07 -17.28
CA MET A 54 7.93 -2.66 -15.98
C MET A 54 7.34 -4.07 -15.84
N LEU A 55 6.08 -4.27 -16.20
CA LEU A 55 5.45 -5.59 -16.20
C LEU A 55 6.15 -6.56 -17.15
N ARG A 56 6.51 -6.12 -18.36
CA ARG A 56 7.24 -6.94 -19.32
C ARG A 56 8.62 -7.36 -18.78
N THR A 57 9.36 -6.40 -18.23
CA THR A 57 10.66 -6.69 -17.60
C THR A 57 10.53 -7.69 -16.47
N ALA A 58 9.48 -7.60 -15.66
CA ALA A 58 9.22 -8.55 -14.58
C ALA A 58 8.92 -9.97 -15.10
N LEU A 59 8.15 -10.08 -16.19
CA LEU A 59 7.88 -11.37 -16.84
C LEU A 59 9.16 -11.99 -17.43
N ASP A 60 9.98 -11.18 -18.11
CA ASP A 60 11.25 -11.65 -18.69
C ASP A 60 12.24 -12.08 -17.60
N ALA A 61 12.22 -11.43 -16.43
CA ALA A 61 13.05 -11.81 -15.28
C ALA A 61 12.59 -13.11 -14.61
N ASP A 62 11.28 -13.40 -14.59
CA ASP A 62 10.72 -14.64 -14.06
C ASP A 62 11.15 -15.85 -14.89
N GLU A 63 11.11 -15.74 -16.22
CA GLU A 63 11.56 -16.79 -17.14
C GLU A 63 13.08 -17.04 -17.06
N ALA A 64 13.87 -16.03 -16.68
CA ALA A 64 15.32 -16.15 -16.52
C ALA A 64 15.73 -16.75 -15.17
N LEU A 65 14.82 -16.80 -14.19
CA LEU A 65 15.05 -17.54 -12.95
C LEU A 65 14.91 -19.03 -13.28
N PRO A 66 15.97 -19.86 -13.17
CA PRO A 66 15.82 -21.29 -13.35
C PRO A 66 14.73 -21.76 -12.39
N ALA A 67 13.90 -22.71 -12.84
CA ALA A 67 12.87 -23.38 -12.06
C ALA A 67 13.51 -24.13 -10.87
N ALA A 68 14.03 -23.38 -9.90
CA ALA A 68 14.45 -23.84 -8.62
C ALA A 68 13.16 -24.15 -7.85
N GLY A 69 12.62 -25.33 -8.10
CA GLY A 69 11.66 -25.93 -7.21
C GLY A 69 12.20 -25.83 -5.79
N GLY A 70 11.54 -25.02 -4.95
CA GLY A 70 11.78 -25.00 -3.51
C GLY A 70 12.21 -23.68 -2.87
N ALA A 71 12.59 -22.65 -3.61
CA ALA A 71 12.92 -21.35 -3.01
C ALA A 71 11.91 -20.30 -3.49
N LYS A 72 10.82 -20.14 -2.73
CA LYS A 72 9.93 -18.99 -2.88
C LYS A 72 10.78 -17.72 -2.83
N ALA A 73 10.97 -17.11 -4.01
CA ALA A 73 11.30 -15.70 -4.13
C ALA A 73 10.47 -14.94 -3.08
N ALA A 74 11.11 -14.00 -2.39
CA ALA A 74 10.62 -13.33 -1.18
C ALA A 74 9.32 -12.54 -1.38
N PHE A 75 8.24 -13.24 -1.70
CA PHE A 75 6.88 -12.84 -1.46
C PHE A 75 6.75 -12.80 0.06
N ARG A 76 6.99 -11.63 0.64
CA ARG A 76 6.45 -11.26 1.94
C ARG A 76 4.94 -11.13 1.79
N GLY A 77 4.28 -12.24 1.48
CA GLY A 77 2.88 -12.41 1.80
C GLY A 77 2.71 -12.18 3.31
N PRO A 78 1.46 -12.00 3.78
CA PRO A 78 1.20 -11.89 5.20
C PRO A 78 1.95 -13.01 5.92
N LEU A 79 2.74 -12.64 6.93
CA LEU A 79 3.44 -13.60 7.80
C LEU A 79 2.45 -14.72 8.15
N PRO A 80 2.91 -15.99 8.26
CA PRO A 80 2.04 -17.09 8.65
C PRO A 80 1.22 -16.70 9.88
N ASN A 81 -0.10 -16.55 9.71
CA ASN A 81 -0.99 -16.23 10.80
C ASN A 81 -1.55 -17.51 11.40
N ALA A 82 -1.68 -17.58 12.72
CA ALA A 82 -2.20 -18.76 13.41
C ALA A 82 -3.59 -19.18 12.91
N ARG A 83 -4.38 -18.23 12.38
CA ARG A 83 -5.68 -18.50 11.72
C ARG A 83 -5.61 -19.51 10.57
N ARG A 84 -4.51 -19.55 9.80
CA ARG A 84 -4.35 -20.52 8.69
C ARG A 84 -3.86 -21.88 9.18
N ALA A 85 -3.16 -21.93 10.31
CA ALA A 85 -2.64 -23.17 10.90
C ALA A 85 -3.64 -23.85 11.84
N HIS A 86 -4.76 -23.18 12.19
CA HIS A 86 -5.72 -23.62 13.21
C HIS A 86 -5.07 -23.94 14.57
N ASP A 87 -3.89 -23.41 14.82
CA ASP A 87 -3.21 -23.52 16.09
C ASP A 87 -3.78 -22.47 17.03
N ARG A 88 -4.50 -22.93 18.05
CA ARG A 88 -5.23 -22.05 18.97
C ARG A 88 -4.30 -21.36 19.95
N ASP A 89 -3.26 -22.06 20.40
CA ASP A 89 -2.35 -21.52 21.42
C ASP A 89 -1.51 -20.39 20.80
N ALA A 90 -1.00 -20.61 19.58
CA ALA A 90 -0.33 -19.56 18.80
C ALA A 90 -1.27 -18.40 18.41
N MET A 91 -2.58 -18.64 18.33
CA MET A 91 -3.56 -17.58 18.08
C MET A 91 -3.75 -16.71 19.32
N GLU A 92 -3.88 -17.32 20.49
CA GLU A 92 -4.04 -16.60 21.77
C GLU A 92 -2.83 -15.70 22.06
N GLU A 93 -1.61 -16.21 21.87
CA GLU A 93 -0.37 -15.42 22.02
C GLU A 93 -0.31 -14.20 21.09
N GLN A 94 -0.68 -14.38 19.80
CA GLN A 94 -0.71 -13.29 18.82
C GLN A 94 -1.80 -12.24 19.11
N LEU A 95 -2.92 -12.65 19.72
CA LEU A 95 -3.95 -11.72 20.15
C LEU A 95 -3.47 -10.89 21.34
N GLU A 96 -2.78 -11.52 22.29
CA GLU A 96 -2.30 -10.87 23.51
C GLU A 96 -1.22 -9.83 23.19
N GLU A 97 -0.23 -10.18 22.36
CA GLU A 97 0.82 -9.25 21.88
C GLU A 97 0.22 -8.00 21.19
N GLY A 98 -0.83 -8.15 20.38
CA GLY A 98 -1.50 -7.01 19.72
C GLY A 98 -2.35 -6.15 20.67
N LEU A 99 -2.83 -6.72 21.78
CA LEU A 99 -3.59 -6.02 22.80
C LEU A 99 -2.68 -5.22 23.75
N GLU A 100 -1.43 -5.66 23.94
CA GLU A 100 -0.43 -4.96 24.77
C GLU A 100 -0.13 -3.53 24.27
N ASP A 101 -0.08 -3.32 22.94
CA ASP A 101 0.21 -2.02 22.32
C ASP A 101 -1.04 -1.15 22.05
N THR A 102 -2.26 -1.67 22.21
CA THR A 102 -3.50 -1.01 21.75
C THR A 102 -4.19 -0.17 22.83
N PHE A 103 -3.74 -0.19 24.08
CA PHE A 103 -4.35 0.59 25.14
C PHE A 103 -3.40 1.60 25.77
N PRO A 104 -3.43 2.88 25.35
CA PRO A 104 -3.27 3.92 26.37
C PRO A 104 -4.43 3.69 27.35
N ALA A 105 -4.15 3.30 28.58
CA ALA A 105 -5.15 3.15 29.65
C ALA A 105 -5.81 4.50 30.06
N SER A 106 -5.91 5.45 29.15
CA SER A 106 -6.55 6.74 29.30
C SER A 106 -6.80 7.30 27.90
N ASP A 107 -8.07 7.49 27.56
CA ASP A 107 -8.48 8.36 26.45
C ASP A 107 -7.57 9.60 26.40
N PRO A 108 -7.19 10.11 25.21
CA PRO A 108 -6.36 11.31 25.14
C PRO A 108 -6.99 12.42 26.00
N VAL A 109 -6.16 13.08 26.81
CA VAL A 109 -6.61 14.18 27.69
C VAL A 109 -7.34 15.21 26.83
N SER A 110 -8.64 15.36 27.06
CA SER A 110 -9.45 16.34 26.35
C SER A 110 -8.99 17.75 26.70
N ILE A 111 -8.37 18.45 25.75
CA ILE A 111 -8.05 19.88 25.88
C ILE A 111 -9.35 20.68 25.71
N ALA A 112 -10.01 21.01 26.82
CA ALA A 112 -11.07 22.01 26.84
C ALA A 112 -10.47 23.40 27.14
N THR A 113 -9.68 23.95 26.22
CA THR A 113 -9.25 25.36 26.32
C THR A 113 -10.13 26.22 25.40
N SER A 114 -11.11 26.90 25.99
CA SER A 114 -11.88 27.93 25.30
C SER A 114 -11.00 29.17 25.09
N THR A 115 -10.75 29.52 23.83
CA THR A 115 -9.98 30.72 23.43
C THR A 115 -10.90 31.93 23.15
N ILE A 116 -12.03 32.06 23.85
CA ILE A 116 -12.86 33.28 23.73
C ILE A 116 -12.12 34.44 24.41
N ALA A 117 -11.34 35.17 23.61
CA ALA A 117 -10.77 36.44 23.97
C ALA A 117 -11.89 37.48 24.21
N LYS A 118 -11.78 38.16 25.34
CA LYS A 118 -12.66 39.20 25.89
C LYS A 118 -12.96 40.32 24.87
N GLY A 119 -14.15 40.29 24.26
CA GLY A 119 -14.68 41.42 23.48
C GLY A 119 -15.07 42.58 24.39
N HIS A 120 -14.38 43.72 24.23
CA HIS A 120 -14.67 44.97 24.94
C HIS A 120 -16.01 45.56 24.47
N SER A 121 -17.04 45.53 25.31
CA SER A 121 -18.24 46.35 25.11
C SER A 121 -17.97 47.77 25.61
N ARG A 122 -17.80 48.71 24.67
CA ARG A 122 -17.68 50.15 24.92
C ARG A 122 -18.98 50.66 25.57
N ARG A 123 -18.86 51.43 26.65
CA ARG A 123 -19.89 52.34 27.16
C ARG A 123 -19.30 53.74 27.19
#